data_AF-A0A8T0DAM6-F1
#
_entry.id   AF-A0A8T0DAM6-F1
#
_cell.length_a   1.000
_cell.length_b   1.000
_cell.length_c   1.000
_cell.angle_alpha   90.00
_cell.angle_beta   90.00
_cell.angle_gamma   90.00
#
_symmetry.space_group_name_H-M   'P 1'
#
loop_
_entity.id
_entity.type
_entity.pdbx_description
1 polymer ?
#
loop_
_entity_poly.entity_id
_entity_poly.type
_entity_poly.pdbx_seq_one_letter_code
_entity_poly.pdbx_strand_id
1 'polypeptide(L)'
;GSTNSLLNSSALCGGLLRCAAIPSTRQSVGHHRASILISGRSGPIGLWDLRSGDRTHPQCVFSHPCRYSTPTSDLLWLTDTHFSSTSDLIDRDVCDVSVAVWDTRFKNRPISHQIYQERWGCVRMALHGSSESAGRNPEPRFAVQNHGNAIVEVYGTHKSSSNSSIRTQYRMEKRWRYEGHDCQAHPLGLAYSSDGCYLASGSWEPNRPVIWSSGKSTIPRGQQIACITPADRGHRQGSMVTDVVWIPSSVMQRHQYGLVAVQDTGAVFVYTYRPLAEHIWKSTDRSQWSSPDL
;
A
#
# COMPACT_ATOMS: atom_id res chain seq x y z
N GLY A 1 2.61 36.33 -14.23
CA GLY A 1 2.80 36.23 -12.77
C GLY A 1 2.31 34.87 -12.33
N SER A 2 3.13 34.11 -11.60
CA SER A 2 2.70 32.83 -11.02
C SER A 2 1.76 33.12 -9.86
N THR A 3 0.46 32.99 -10.08
CA THR A 3 -0.52 33.01 -9.00
C THR A 3 -0.36 31.72 -8.20
N ASN A 4 0.29 31.79 -7.03
CA ASN A 4 0.30 30.68 -6.08
C ASN A 4 -1.15 30.37 -5.70
N SER A 5 -1.62 29.18 -6.04
CA SER A 5 -2.97 28.73 -5.72
C SER A 5 -2.94 27.77 -4.54
N LEU A 6 -3.64 28.13 -3.46
CA LEU A 6 -3.84 27.29 -2.30
C LEU A 6 -5.13 26.46 -2.46
N LEU A 7 -5.06 25.15 -2.26
CA LEU A 7 -6.22 24.29 -2.09
C LEU A 7 -6.24 23.78 -0.65
N ASN A 8 -7.35 24.03 0.06
CA ASN A 8 -7.57 23.52 1.40
C ASN A 8 -8.59 22.38 1.38
N SER A 9 -8.12 21.14 1.24
CA SER A 9 -8.98 19.95 1.24
C SER A 9 -9.60 19.67 2.62
N SER A 10 -9.06 20.26 3.70
CA SER A 10 -9.62 20.07 5.05
C SER A 10 -10.88 20.90 5.30
N ALA A 11 -11.11 21.98 4.54
CA ALA A 11 -12.22 22.92 4.74
C ALA A 11 -13.61 22.28 4.49
N LEU A 12 -13.71 21.33 3.56
CA LEU A 12 -14.91 20.53 3.32
C LEU A 12 -15.10 19.40 4.35
N CYS A 13 -14.05 19.11 5.11
CA CYS A 13 -13.96 17.95 5.97
C CYS A 13 -14.22 18.25 7.45
N GLY A 14 -14.41 19.51 7.87
CA GLY A 14 -14.89 19.90 9.22
C GLY A 14 -14.17 19.27 10.43
N GLY A 15 -13.00 18.65 10.22
CA GLY A 15 -12.30 17.73 11.13
C GLY A 15 -10.93 17.32 10.53
N LEU A 16 -10.15 16.52 11.25
CA LEU A 16 -8.78 16.13 10.86
C LEU A 16 -8.76 15.29 9.57
N LEU A 17 -8.04 15.78 8.55
CA LEU A 17 -7.74 15.03 7.34
C LEU A 17 -6.96 13.75 7.71
N ARG A 18 -7.39 12.59 7.21
CA ARG A 18 -6.75 11.31 7.53
C ARG A 18 -5.78 10.84 6.45
N CYS A 19 -6.14 11.06 5.19
CA CYS A 19 -5.32 10.65 4.06
C CYS A 19 -5.60 11.51 2.82
N ALA A 20 -4.62 11.56 1.92
CA ALA A 20 -4.76 12.15 0.61
C ALA A 20 -3.85 11.42 -0.38
N ALA A 21 -4.26 11.36 -1.64
CA ALA A 21 -3.49 10.71 -2.69
C ALA A 21 -3.61 11.45 -4.02
N ILE A 22 -2.51 11.42 -4.77
CA ILE A 22 -2.43 11.93 -6.13
C ILE A 22 -2.13 10.76 -7.09
N PRO A 23 -2.61 10.78 -8.34
CA PRO A 23 -2.26 9.76 -9.32
C PRO A 23 -0.75 9.73 -9.54
N SER A 24 -0.16 8.53 -9.58
CA SER A 24 1.26 8.39 -9.91
C SER A 24 1.51 8.83 -11.35
N THR A 25 2.53 9.65 -11.58
CA THR A 25 2.93 10.14 -12.91
C THR A 25 3.32 9.01 -13.87
N ARG A 26 3.69 7.84 -13.35
CA ARG A 26 3.99 6.65 -14.16
C ARG A 26 2.74 5.99 -14.77
N GLN A 27 1.56 6.26 -14.22
CA GLN A 27 0.29 5.74 -14.73
C GLN A 27 -0.45 6.73 -15.62
N SER A 28 -0.16 8.04 -15.51
CA SER A 28 -0.83 9.04 -16.33
C SER A 28 -0.28 9.01 -17.76
N VAL A 29 -1.05 8.45 -18.69
CA VAL A 29 -0.87 8.71 -20.12
C VAL A 29 -1.32 10.16 -20.36
N GLY A 30 -0.43 11.11 -20.10
CA GLY A 30 -0.62 12.55 -20.34
C GLY A 30 -0.44 13.43 -19.10
N HIS A 31 0.21 14.58 -19.28
CA HIS A 31 0.48 15.62 -18.28
C HIS A 31 -0.76 16.20 -17.57
N HIS A 32 -1.97 15.83 -18.00
CA HIS A 32 -3.23 16.41 -17.54
C HIS A 32 -3.75 15.85 -16.20
N ARG A 33 -3.25 14.71 -15.71
CA ARG A 33 -3.79 14.04 -14.50
C ARG A 33 -2.96 14.20 -13.22
N ALA A 34 -1.76 14.76 -13.31
CA ALA A 34 -0.98 15.22 -12.15
C ALA A 34 -1.68 16.36 -11.38
N SER A 35 -2.84 16.82 -11.85
CA SER A 35 -3.66 17.86 -11.25
C SER A 35 -4.89 17.32 -10.52
N ILE A 36 -5.02 16.02 -10.28
CA ILE A 36 -6.14 15.45 -9.52
C ILE A 36 -5.67 15.09 -8.11
N LEU A 37 -6.46 15.47 -7.10
CA LEU A 37 -6.26 15.12 -5.70
C LEU A 37 -7.50 14.38 -5.19
N ILE A 38 -7.30 13.25 -4.50
CA ILE A 38 -8.34 12.64 -3.66
C ILE A 38 -7.95 12.76 -2.20
N SER A 39 -8.94 12.94 -1.33
CA SER A 39 -8.70 13.05 0.11
C SER A 39 -9.84 12.46 0.93
N GLY A 40 -9.49 11.88 2.07
CA GLY A 40 -10.40 11.10 2.92
C GLY A 40 -10.36 11.54 4.38
N ARG A 41 -11.51 11.38 5.05
CA ARG A 41 -11.73 11.60 6.49
C ARG A 41 -12.65 10.50 7.04
N SER A 42 -13.31 10.75 8.17
CA SER A 42 -14.54 10.04 8.54
C SER A 42 -15.73 10.48 7.69
N GLY A 43 -16.21 9.60 6.82
CA GLY A 43 -17.36 9.81 5.94
C GLY A 43 -16.96 9.86 4.45
N PRO A 44 -17.38 10.88 3.69
CA PRO A 44 -17.14 10.93 2.25
C PRO A 44 -15.66 11.14 1.89
N ILE A 45 -15.28 10.63 0.73
CA ILE A 45 -14.01 10.89 0.04
C ILE A 45 -14.26 11.95 -1.03
N GLY A 46 -13.46 13.02 -1.04
CA GLY A 46 -13.54 14.08 -2.03
C GLY A 46 -12.52 13.89 -3.16
N LEU A 47 -12.85 14.42 -4.33
CA LEU A 47 -11.93 14.56 -5.47
C LEU A 47 -11.93 16.00 -5.95
N TRP A 48 -10.74 16.58 -6.09
CA TRP A 48 -10.51 17.92 -6.59
C TRP A 48 -9.68 17.85 -7.86
N ASP A 49 -10.07 18.64 -8.86
CA ASP A 49 -9.24 18.92 -10.02
C ASP A 49 -8.59 20.29 -9.81
N LEU A 50 -7.28 20.32 -9.61
CA LEU A 50 -6.49 21.52 -9.37
C LEU A 50 -6.52 22.50 -10.55
N ARG A 51 -6.92 22.04 -11.74
CA ARG A 51 -7.13 22.87 -12.93
C ARG A 51 -8.48 23.60 -12.89
N SER A 52 -9.42 23.13 -12.08
CA SER A 52 -10.70 23.79 -11.88
C SER A 52 -10.50 25.12 -11.15
N GLY A 53 -11.29 26.13 -11.54
CA GLY A 53 -11.35 27.40 -10.83
C GLY A 53 -11.96 27.27 -9.44
N ASP A 54 -12.88 26.30 -9.26
CA ASP A 54 -13.42 25.96 -7.94
C ASP A 54 -12.54 24.90 -7.27
N ARG A 55 -11.82 25.37 -6.25
CA ARG A 55 -10.94 24.60 -5.36
C ARG A 55 -11.50 24.51 -3.94
N THR A 56 -12.66 25.13 -3.70
CA THR A 56 -13.31 25.17 -2.39
C THR A 56 -14.24 23.98 -2.20
N HIS A 57 -14.82 23.48 -3.28
CA HIS A 57 -15.68 22.29 -3.30
C HIS A 57 -15.02 21.15 -4.09
N PRO A 58 -15.26 19.88 -3.70
CA PRO A 58 -14.77 18.76 -4.45
C PRO A 58 -15.63 18.60 -5.71
N GLN A 59 -14.99 18.34 -6.84
CA GLN A 59 -15.67 18.09 -8.12
C GLN A 59 -16.43 16.77 -8.12
N CYS A 60 -16.03 15.83 -7.25
CA CYS A 60 -16.75 14.59 -7.01
C CYS A 60 -16.65 14.19 -5.54
N VAL A 61 -17.72 13.58 -5.03
CA VAL A 61 -17.79 13.03 -3.68
C VAL A 61 -18.14 11.56 -3.80
N PHE A 62 -17.41 10.70 -3.09
CA PHE A 62 -17.66 9.27 -3.00
C PHE A 62 -18.04 8.93 -1.57
N SER A 63 -19.04 8.09 -1.38
CA SER A 63 -19.50 7.68 -0.05
C SER A 63 -19.87 6.22 -0.05
N HIS A 64 -19.57 5.52 1.04
CA HIS A 64 -20.07 4.18 1.25
C HIS A 64 -21.59 4.23 1.44
N PRO A 65 -22.35 3.24 0.94
CA PRO A 65 -23.80 3.19 1.09
C PRO A 65 -24.27 2.83 2.51
N CYS A 66 -23.35 2.69 3.48
CA CYS A 66 -23.65 2.35 4.86
C CYS A 66 -24.29 3.52 5.62
N ARG A 67 -25.01 3.19 6.70
CA ARG A 67 -25.76 4.17 7.51
C ARG A 67 -24.90 4.98 8.48
N TYR A 68 -23.61 4.64 8.61
CA TYR A 68 -22.68 5.27 9.54
C TYR A 68 -21.49 5.89 8.80
N SER A 69 -20.87 6.87 9.44
CA SER A 69 -19.66 7.53 8.93
C SER A 69 -18.46 6.58 8.98
N THR A 70 -17.81 6.37 7.84
CA THR A 70 -16.67 5.45 7.70
C THR A 70 -15.34 6.20 7.72
N PRO A 71 -14.44 5.96 8.69
CA PRO A 71 -13.10 6.51 8.67
C PRO A 71 -12.31 5.98 7.47
N THR A 72 -11.81 6.87 6.62
CA THR A 72 -10.88 6.53 5.55
C THR A 72 -9.47 6.59 6.10
N SER A 73 -8.80 5.44 6.19
CA SER A 73 -7.42 5.33 6.69
C SER A 73 -6.39 5.63 5.62
N ASP A 74 -6.61 5.15 4.40
CA ASP A 74 -5.70 5.36 3.28
C ASP A 74 -6.43 5.41 1.93
N LEU A 75 -5.78 6.03 0.95
CA LEU A 75 -6.25 6.16 -0.42
C LEU A 75 -5.12 5.81 -1.38
N LEU A 76 -5.41 4.97 -2.38
CA LEU A 76 -4.41 4.51 -3.33
C LEU A 76 -4.97 4.51 -4.76
N TRP A 77 -4.32 5.24 -5.67
CA TRP A 77 -4.63 5.13 -7.10
C TRP A 77 -4.15 3.78 -7.64
N LEU A 78 -5.04 3.07 -8.33
CA LEU A 78 -4.76 1.74 -8.89
C LEU A 78 -4.55 1.82 -10.40
N THR A 79 -5.41 2.60 -11.05
CA THR A 79 -5.38 2.87 -12.48
C THR A 79 -5.74 4.34 -12.71
N ASP A 80 -5.78 4.71 -13.97
CA ASP A 80 -6.27 5.99 -14.46
C ASP A 80 -7.66 6.43 -13.97
N THR A 81 -8.53 5.47 -13.69
CA THR A 81 -9.92 5.74 -13.26
C THR A 81 -10.26 5.12 -11.93
N HIS A 82 -9.50 4.14 -11.46
CA HIS A 82 -9.77 3.41 -10.24
C HIS A 82 -8.85 3.82 -9.10
N PHE A 83 -9.42 3.99 -7.91
CA PHE A 83 -8.68 4.14 -6.68
C PHE A 83 -9.27 3.24 -5.59
N SER A 84 -8.45 2.80 -4.65
CA SER A 84 -8.88 2.06 -3.47
C SER A 84 -8.95 2.99 -2.27
N SER A 85 -9.87 2.70 -1.36
CA SER A 85 -9.90 3.22 0.00
C SER A 85 -9.81 2.08 1.02
N THR A 86 -9.22 2.37 2.17
CA THR A 86 -9.26 1.50 3.35
C THR A 86 -9.93 2.18 4.53
N SER A 87 -10.43 1.37 5.46
CA SER A 87 -11.02 1.82 6.71
C SER A 87 -10.49 1.00 7.88
N ASP A 88 -10.16 1.69 8.98
CA ASP A 88 -9.77 1.11 10.25
C ASP A 88 -10.97 0.83 11.18
N LEU A 89 -12.20 1.07 10.71
CA LEU A 89 -13.43 0.75 11.44
C LEU A 89 -13.50 -0.75 11.80
N ILE A 90 -13.77 -1.02 13.08
CA ILE A 90 -13.97 -2.36 13.61
C ILE A 90 -15.41 -2.45 14.12
N ASP A 91 -16.27 -3.17 13.40
CA ASP A 91 -17.64 -3.50 13.80
C ASP A 91 -18.03 -4.85 13.17
N ARG A 92 -19.17 -5.43 13.57
CA ARG A 92 -19.60 -6.79 13.15
C ARG A 92 -19.90 -6.92 11.65
N ASP A 93 -20.12 -5.81 10.95
CA ASP A 93 -20.52 -5.78 9.53
C ASP A 93 -19.82 -4.65 8.75
N VAL A 94 -18.48 -4.73 8.68
CA VAL A 94 -17.62 -3.68 8.07
C VAL A 94 -16.87 -4.15 6.82
N CYS A 95 -17.09 -5.38 6.35
CA CYS A 95 -16.38 -5.94 5.21
C CYS A 95 -16.55 -5.08 3.93
N ASP A 96 -17.69 -4.39 3.82
CA ASP A 96 -18.03 -3.48 2.72
C ASP A 96 -17.13 -2.24 2.66
N VAL A 97 -16.52 -1.88 3.78
CA VAL A 97 -15.81 -0.61 3.97
C VAL A 97 -14.32 -0.79 4.25
N SER A 98 -13.90 -1.94 4.80
CA SER A 98 -12.50 -2.24 5.14
C SER A 98 -11.55 -2.04 3.97
N VAL A 99 -11.90 -2.57 2.80
CA VAL A 99 -11.22 -2.31 1.52
C VAL A 99 -12.28 -2.18 0.44
N ALA A 100 -12.35 -1.01 -0.19
CA ALA A 100 -13.24 -0.76 -1.32
C ALA A 100 -12.47 -0.15 -2.47
N VAL A 101 -12.89 -0.48 -3.70
CA VAL A 101 -12.36 0.10 -4.93
C VAL A 101 -13.46 0.88 -5.62
N TRP A 102 -13.11 2.09 -6.01
CA TRP A 102 -13.96 3.08 -6.63
C TRP A 102 -13.54 3.30 -8.07
N ASP A 103 -14.49 3.77 -8.86
CA ASP A 103 -14.22 4.29 -10.19
C ASP A 103 -14.68 5.74 -10.21
N THR A 104 -13.79 6.64 -10.59
CA THR A 104 -14.05 8.08 -10.68
C THR A 104 -15.24 8.43 -11.58
N ARG A 105 -15.63 7.53 -12.49
CA ARG A 105 -16.79 7.66 -13.38
C ARG A 105 -18.13 7.39 -12.68
N PHE A 106 -18.13 6.65 -11.57
CA PHE A 106 -19.35 6.26 -10.84
C PHE A 106 -19.38 6.89 -9.44
N LYS A 107 -20.34 7.79 -9.20
CA LYS A 107 -20.27 8.72 -8.06
C LYS A 107 -20.85 8.21 -6.73
N ASN A 108 -21.58 7.09 -6.70
CA ASN A 108 -22.39 6.71 -5.52
C ASN A 108 -22.17 5.29 -5.00
N ARG A 109 -21.25 4.50 -5.58
CA ARG A 109 -21.00 3.14 -5.10
C ARG A 109 -19.61 2.65 -5.51
N PRO A 110 -18.89 1.92 -4.64
CA PRO A 110 -17.66 1.25 -5.04
C PRO A 110 -17.94 0.17 -6.10
N ILE A 111 -17.03 0.04 -7.07
CA ILE A 111 -17.07 -1.00 -8.11
C ILE A 111 -16.69 -2.38 -7.55
N SER A 112 -15.96 -2.43 -6.44
CA SER A 112 -15.67 -3.64 -5.69
C SER A 112 -15.63 -3.29 -4.19
N HIS A 113 -16.37 -4.05 -3.40
CA HIS A 113 -16.49 -3.95 -1.94
C HIS A 113 -16.49 -5.38 -1.38
N GLN A 114 -16.45 -5.56 -0.06
CA GLN A 114 -16.33 -6.89 0.57
C GLN A 114 -15.08 -7.66 0.13
N ILE A 115 -14.02 -6.93 -0.26
CA ILE A 115 -12.76 -7.51 -0.70
C ILE A 115 -12.03 -8.13 0.50
N TYR A 116 -12.10 -7.45 1.65
CA TYR A 116 -11.52 -7.86 2.91
C TYR A 116 -12.63 -8.27 3.88
N GLN A 117 -12.59 -9.52 4.34
CA GLN A 117 -13.64 -10.13 5.18
C GLN A 117 -13.13 -10.62 6.53
N GLU A 118 -11.93 -10.20 6.91
CA GLU A 118 -11.37 -10.56 8.21
C GLU A 118 -11.74 -9.49 9.25
N ARG A 119 -11.53 -9.81 10.52
CA ARG A 119 -11.97 -8.96 11.65
C ARG A 119 -11.16 -7.68 11.86
N TRP A 120 -10.05 -7.50 11.15
CA TRP A 120 -9.10 -6.41 11.41
C TRP A 120 -9.37 -5.20 10.53
N GLY A 121 -9.24 -4.00 11.10
CA GLY A 121 -9.23 -2.75 10.32
C GLY A 121 -8.01 -2.70 9.38
N CYS A 122 -8.17 -2.03 8.24
CA CYS A 122 -7.13 -1.85 7.24
C CYS A 122 -6.62 -0.41 7.26
N VAL A 123 -5.29 -0.23 7.25
CA VAL A 123 -4.66 1.05 7.59
C VAL A 123 -3.82 1.68 6.50
N ARG A 124 -3.07 0.89 5.73
CA ARG A 124 -2.14 1.37 4.71
C ARG A 124 -2.18 0.50 3.48
N MET A 125 -1.93 1.10 2.32
CA MET A 125 -1.86 0.39 1.05
C MET A 125 -0.60 0.77 0.26
N ALA A 126 -0.13 -0.18 -0.55
CA ALA A 126 0.97 0.07 -1.47
C ALA A 126 0.67 -0.55 -2.82
N LEU A 127 0.85 0.20 -3.90
CA LEU A 127 0.63 -0.29 -5.26
C LEU A 127 1.81 -1.15 -5.71
N HIS A 128 1.53 -2.37 -6.15
CA HIS A 128 2.53 -3.23 -6.77
C HIS A 128 2.91 -2.60 -8.11
N GLY A 129 4.19 -2.23 -8.26
CA GLY A 129 4.69 -1.64 -9.50
C GLY A 129 4.40 -2.55 -10.69
N SER A 130 3.64 -2.04 -11.67
CA SER A 130 3.53 -2.69 -12.96
C SER A 130 4.89 -2.60 -13.64
N SER A 131 5.70 -3.66 -13.54
CA SER A 131 6.96 -3.70 -14.29
C SER A 131 6.68 -3.48 -15.77
N GLU A 132 7.60 -2.83 -16.47
CA GLU A 132 7.59 -2.63 -17.93
C GLU A 132 7.41 -3.93 -18.74
N SER A 133 7.60 -5.11 -18.12
CA SER A 133 7.37 -6.43 -18.73
C SER A 133 5.93 -6.95 -18.66
N ALA A 134 4.99 -6.23 -18.04
CA ALA A 134 3.61 -6.70 -17.82
C ALA A 134 2.64 -6.25 -18.93
N GLY A 135 2.97 -6.53 -20.19
CA GLY A 135 2.05 -6.40 -21.33
C GLY A 135 1.37 -5.03 -21.52
N ARG A 136 0.38 -4.98 -22.42
CA ARG A 136 -0.32 -3.72 -22.81
C ARG A 136 -1.36 -3.25 -21.79
N ASN A 137 -1.69 -4.06 -20.77
CA ASN A 137 -2.66 -3.75 -19.72
C ASN A 137 -2.42 -4.63 -18.48
N PRO A 138 -1.51 -4.25 -17.58
CA PRO A 138 -1.20 -5.03 -16.40
C PRO A 138 -2.36 -5.03 -15.41
N GLU A 139 -2.71 -6.21 -14.92
CA GLU A 139 -3.68 -6.36 -13.85
C GLU A 139 -3.20 -5.63 -12.58
N PRO A 140 -3.97 -4.66 -12.05
CA PRO A 140 -3.54 -3.88 -10.89
C PRO A 140 -3.47 -4.76 -9.66
N ARG A 141 -2.40 -4.65 -8.89
CA ARG A 141 -2.23 -5.35 -7.61
C ARG A 141 -1.73 -4.38 -6.56
N PHE A 142 -2.15 -4.59 -5.31
CA PHE A 142 -1.71 -3.76 -4.20
C PHE A 142 -1.72 -4.54 -2.90
N ALA A 143 -0.84 -4.15 -1.99
CA ALA A 143 -0.79 -4.67 -0.63
C ALA A 143 -1.69 -3.82 0.27
N VAL A 144 -2.26 -4.45 1.29
CA VAL A 144 -3.08 -3.83 2.34
C VAL A 144 -2.57 -4.29 3.70
N GLN A 145 -2.09 -3.35 4.50
CA GLN A 145 -1.72 -3.57 5.90
C GLN A 145 -2.97 -3.54 6.79
N ASN A 146 -3.08 -4.48 7.72
CA ASN A 146 -4.15 -4.55 8.70
C ASN A 146 -3.63 -4.39 10.14
N HIS A 147 -4.56 -4.11 11.07
CA HIS A 147 -4.26 -4.02 12.51
C HIS A 147 -3.86 -5.36 13.15
N GLY A 148 -4.01 -6.47 12.45
CA GLY A 148 -3.68 -7.81 12.93
C GLY A 148 -2.25 -8.23 12.65
N ASN A 149 -1.33 -7.28 12.42
CA ASN A 149 0.08 -7.53 12.12
C ASN A 149 0.29 -8.41 10.86
N ALA A 150 -0.59 -8.26 9.88
CA ALA A 150 -0.46 -8.92 8.60
C ALA A 150 -0.66 -7.92 7.45
N ILE A 151 -0.04 -8.24 6.33
CA ILE A 151 -0.28 -7.59 5.05
C ILE A 151 -0.83 -8.63 4.08
N VAL A 152 -1.88 -8.26 3.35
CA VAL A 152 -2.53 -9.10 2.36
C VAL A 152 -2.47 -8.43 0.99
N GLU A 153 -2.40 -9.22 -0.09
CA GLU A 153 -2.49 -8.67 -1.44
C GLU A 153 -3.91 -8.74 -2.01
N VAL A 154 -4.27 -7.68 -2.73
CA VAL A 154 -5.46 -7.58 -3.56
C VAL A 154 -5.03 -7.47 -5.02
N TYR A 155 -5.70 -8.22 -5.90
CA TYR A 155 -5.46 -8.17 -7.34
C TYR A 155 -6.76 -7.91 -8.10
N GLY A 156 -6.67 -7.11 -9.15
CA GLY A 156 -7.75 -6.81 -10.08
C GLY A 156 -7.66 -7.69 -11.32
N THR A 157 -8.73 -8.40 -11.65
CA THR A 157 -8.81 -9.24 -12.84
C THR A 157 -9.69 -8.58 -13.90
N HIS A 158 -9.21 -8.51 -15.13
CA HIS A 158 -10.01 -8.00 -16.24
C HIS A 158 -10.98 -9.08 -16.72
N LYS A 159 -12.28 -8.81 -16.61
CA LYS A 159 -13.32 -9.69 -17.12
C LYS A 159 -13.97 -9.08 -18.35
N SER A 160 -14.05 -9.86 -19.41
CA SER A 160 -14.88 -9.53 -20.56
C SER A 160 -16.35 -9.70 -20.17
N SER A 161 -17.13 -8.64 -20.37
CA SER A 161 -18.58 -8.66 -20.21
C SER A 161 -19.25 -9.11 -21.50
N SER A 162 -20.46 -9.67 -21.40
CA SER A 162 -21.29 -10.07 -22.56
C SER A 162 -21.58 -8.94 -23.53
N ASN A 163 -21.42 -7.69 -23.11
CA ASN A 163 -21.55 -6.48 -23.93
C ASN A 163 -20.21 -5.91 -24.43
N SER A 164 -19.14 -6.72 -24.47
CA SER A 164 -17.79 -6.32 -24.89
C SER A 164 -17.12 -5.23 -24.04
N SER A 165 -17.68 -4.86 -22.87
CA SER A 165 -17.01 -3.96 -21.94
C SER A 165 -16.04 -4.72 -21.02
N ILE A 166 -14.83 -4.21 -20.87
CA ILE A 166 -13.87 -4.76 -19.89
C ILE A 166 -14.20 -4.18 -18.52
N ARG A 167 -14.51 -5.05 -17.55
CA ARG A 167 -14.67 -4.66 -16.15
C ARG A 167 -13.59 -5.31 -15.31
N THR A 168 -12.94 -4.52 -14.46
CA THR A 168 -11.95 -5.05 -13.51
C THR A 168 -12.66 -5.44 -12.22
N GLN A 169 -12.51 -6.69 -11.80
CA GLN A 169 -13.00 -7.18 -10.52
C GLN A 169 -11.85 -7.40 -9.55
N TYR A 170 -11.93 -6.81 -8.37
CA TYR A 170 -10.88 -6.90 -7.35
C TYR A 170 -11.18 -8.00 -6.32
N ARG A 171 -10.16 -8.75 -5.94
CA ARG A 171 -10.23 -9.82 -4.94
C ARG A 171 -8.95 -9.88 -4.12
N MET A 172 -9.09 -10.22 -2.83
CA MET A 172 -7.97 -10.60 -1.98
C MET A 172 -7.45 -11.98 -2.39
N GLU A 173 -6.13 -12.15 -2.47
CA GLU A 173 -5.49 -13.46 -2.57
C GLU A 173 -5.09 -13.94 -1.17
N LYS A 174 -5.80 -14.96 -0.68
CA LYS A 174 -5.57 -15.51 0.67
C LYS A 174 -4.19 -16.13 0.85
N ARG A 175 -3.53 -16.53 -0.25
CA ARG A 175 -2.20 -17.14 -0.23
C ARG A 175 -1.07 -16.11 -0.16
N TRP A 176 -1.32 -14.86 -0.55
CA TRP A 176 -0.29 -13.82 -0.61
C TRP A 176 -0.36 -12.97 0.64
N ARG A 177 0.23 -13.51 1.71
CA ARG A 177 0.30 -12.88 3.03
C ARG A 177 1.74 -12.61 3.40
N TYR A 178 1.95 -11.50 4.08
CA TYR A 178 3.22 -11.14 4.69
C TYR A 178 2.98 -10.95 6.18
N GLU A 179 3.67 -11.77 6.97
CA GLU A 179 3.56 -11.82 8.42
C GLU A 179 4.95 -11.56 9.04
N GLY A 180 4.99 -11.34 10.36
CA GLY A 180 6.24 -11.15 11.11
C GLY A 180 6.68 -9.70 11.31
N HIS A 181 5.89 -8.72 10.85
CA HIS A 181 6.01 -7.34 11.35
C HIS A 181 5.14 -7.14 12.58
N ASP A 182 5.47 -6.18 13.43
CA ASP A 182 4.60 -5.75 14.52
C ASP A 182 4.12 -4.33 14.24
N CYS A 183 2.82 -4.12 14.06
CA CYS A 183 2.27 -2.79 13.85
C CYS A 183 1.76 -2.17 15.15
N GLN A 184 1.41 -2.98 16.15
CA GLN A 184 0.63 -2.56 17.32
C GLN A 184 -0.56 -1.65 16.96
N ALA A 185 -1.26 -1.99 15.88
CA ALA A 185 -2.36 -1.21 15.30
C ALA A 185 -1.99 0.22 14.81
N HIS A 186 -0.70 0.56 14.68
CA HIS A 186 -0.27 1.81 14.05
C HIS A 186 -0.30 1.70 12.51
N PRO A 187 -0.64 2.78 11.78
CA PRO A 187 -0.65 2.83 10.32
C PRO A 187 0.77 3.05 9.76
N LEU A 188 1.62 2.03 9.83
CA LEU A 188 3.04 2.10 9.46
C LEU A 188 3.24 2.11 7.95
N GLY A 189 4.24 2.85 7.48
CA GLY A 189 4.57 2.95 6.07
C GLY A 189 4.70 1.59 5.38
N LEU A 190 4.24 1.54 4.13
CA LEU A 190 4.21 0.34 3.30
C LEU A 190 4.58 0.73 1.87
N ALA A 191 5.57 0.07 1.28
CA ALA A 191 6.04 0.43 -0.06
C ALA A 191 6.60 -0.77 -0.83
N TYR A 192 6.27 -0.86 -2.12
CA TYR A 192 6.92 -1.78 -3.03
C TYR A 192 8.19 -1.17 -3.64
N SER A 193 9.17 -2.02 -3.91
CA SER A 193 10.31 -1.68 -4.75
C SER A 193 9.83 -1.34 -6.17
N SER A 194 10.62 -0.56 -6.90
CA SER A 194 10.22 -0.08 -8.24
C SER A 194 9.95 -1.18 -9.28
N ASP A 195 10.55 -2.35 -9.08
CA ASP A 195 10.35 -3.56 -9.91
C ASP A 195 9.26 -4.50 -9.36
N GLY A 196 8.72 -4.21 -8.17
CA GLY A 196 7.74 -5.03 -7.48
C GLY A 196 8.30 -6.36 -6.96
N CYS A 197 9.62 -6.53 -6.88
CA CYS A 197 10.24 -7.75 -6.35
C CYS A 197 10.24 -7.79 -4.83
N TYR A 198 10.14 -6.64 -4.16
CA TYR A 198 10.19 -6.54 -2.71
C TYR A 198 9.10 -5.62 -2.17
N LEU A 199 8.59 -5.98 -0.99
CA LEU A 199 7.66 -5.17 -0.21
C LEU A 199 8.36 -4.82 1.11
N ALA A 200 8.32 -3.55 1.50
CA ALA A 200 8.84 -3.07 2.77
C ALA A 200 7.71 -2.52 3.63
N SER A 201 7.79 -2.74 4.94
CA SER A 201 6.91 -2.15 5.94
C SER A 201 7.74 -1.54 7.06
N GLY A 202 7.22 -0.47 7.67
CA GLY A 202 7.62 -0.09 9.02
C GLY A 202 7.25 -1.18 10.04
N SER A 203 7.85 -1.12 11.22
CA SER A 203 7.59 -2.02 12.35
C SER A 203 7.75 -1.26 13.66
N TRP A 204 6.90 -1.59 14.63
CA TRP A 204 7.01 -1.18 16.03
C TRP A 204 8.25 -1.80 16.66
N GLU A 205 8.33 -3.13 16.60
CA GLU A 205 9.49 -3.91 17.01
C GLU A 205 9.72 -5.01 15.97
N PRO A 206 10.97 -5.32 15.60
CA PRO A 206 12.21 -4.60 15.94
C PRO A 206 12.27 -3.21 15.28
N ASN A 207 13.07 -2.27 15.83
CA ASN A 207 13.30 -0.87 15.36
C ASN A 207 13.87 -0.70 13.93
N ARG A 208 13.50 -1.57 13.00
CA ARG A 208 14.02 -1.68 11.64
C ARG A 208 12.88 -2.04 10.70
N PRO A 209 12.96 -1.63 9.42
CA PRO A 209 11.97 -2.03 8.44
C PRO A 209 12.01 -3.54 8.22
N VAL A 210 10.85 -4.12 7.90
CA VAL A 210 10.71 -5.53 7.51
C VAL A 210 10.53 -5.61 6.00
N ILE A 211 11.27 -6.52 5.35
CA ILE A 211 11.27 -6.67 3.90
C ILE A 211 10.94 -8.12 3.51
N TRP A 212 9.99 -8.27 2.59
CA TRP A 212 9.60 -9.57 2.03
C TRP A 212 9.82 -9.65 0.53
N SER A 213 9.99 -10.87 0.03
CA SER A 213 9.91 -11.20 -1.38
C SER A 213 8.49 -11.06 -1.90
N SER A 214 8.32 -10.24 -2.92
CA SER A 214 7.11 -10.16 -3.73
C SER A 214 7.35 -10.72 -5.12
N GLY A 215 6.29 -10.76 -5.92
CA GLY A 215 5.98 -11.81 -6.89
C GLY A 215 6.90 -12.13 -8.06
N LYS A 216 8.04 -11.47 -8.19
CA LYS A 216 9.04 -11.71 -9.22
C LYS A 216 10.45 -11.94 -8.65
N SER A 217 10.59 -12.01 -7.33
CA SER A 217 11.85 -12.35 -6.68
C SER A 217 12.24 -13.81 -6.98
N THR A 218 13.53 -14.08 -7.03
CA THR A 218 14.09 -15.45 -7.02
C THR A 218 13.82 -16.18 -5.71
N ILE A 219 13.36 -15.46 -4.69
CA ILE A 219 13.00 -15.96 -3.37
C ILE A 219 11.49 -16.24 -3.34
N PRO A 220 11.05 -17.40 -2.80
CA PRO A 220 9.63 -17.72 -2.61
C PRO A 220 8.85 -16.56 -2.00
N ARG A 221 7.66 -16.23 -2.53
CA ARG A 221 6.83 -15.10 -2.05
C ARG A 221 6.48 -15.22 -0.57
N GLY A 222 6.38 -14.09 0.11
CA GLY A 222 6.00 -14.05 1.53
C GLY A 222 7.15 -14.41 2.48
N GLN A 223 8.29 -14.85 1.95
CA GLN A 223 9.48 -15.08 2.74
C GLN A 223 10.08 -13.73 3.14
N GLN A 224 10.29 -13.57 4.44
CA GLN A 224 11.03 -12.44 4.99
C GLN A 224 12.50 -12.60 4.56
N ILE A 225 13.02 -11.65 3.77
CA ILE A 225 14.34 -11.77 3.15
C ILE A 225 15.42 -11.18 4.03
N ALA A 226 15.12 -10.07 4.68
CA ALA A 226 16.05 -9.38 5.55
C ALA A 226 15.29 -8.50 6.54
N CYS A 227 15.65 -8.64 7.80
CA CYS A 227 15.77 -7.49 8.67
C CYS A 227 17.10 -6.82 8.30
N ILE A 228 17.09 -5.70 7.58
CA ILE A 228 18.34 -4.94 7.42
C ILE A 228 18.57 -4.25 8.77
N THR A 229 19.30 -4.91 9.65
CA THR A 229 19.86 -4.27 10.84
C THR A 229 20.95 -3.33 10.35
N PRO A 230 20.94 -2.03 10.70
CA PRO A 230 22.17 -1.26 10.62
C PRO A 230 23.24 -1.98 11.43
N ALA A 231 24.50 -1.87 11.02
CA ALA A 231 25.62 -2.30 11.85
C ALA A 231 25.63 -1.46 13.14
N ASP A 232 24.95 -1.95 14.19
CA ASP A 232 25.08 -1.70 15.63
C ASP A 232 25.38 -0.28 16.17
N ARG A 233 25.20 0.78 15.38
CA ARG A 233 25.54 2.13 15.82
C ARG A 233 24.36 3.06 15.67
N GLY A 234 23.60 3.21 16.76
CA GLY A 234 22.70 4.35 16.96
C GLY A 234 21.23 4.04 17.20
N HIS A 235 20.79 2.77 17.14
CA HIS A 235 19.43 2.43 17.53
C HIS A 235 19.27 2.55 19.05
N ARG A 236 18.43 3.49 19.50
CA ARG A 236 17.82 3.40 20.83
C ARG A 236 16.86 2.21 20.81
N GLN A 237 16.89 1.35 21.82
CA GLN A 237 15.85 0.31 21.99
C GLN A 237 14.47 0.97 22.16
N GLY A 238 13.41 0.38 21.57
CA GLY A 238 12.04 0.92 21.62
C GLY A 238 11.72 2.11 20.72
N SER A 239 12.20 2.16 19.47
CA SER A 239 11.92 3.23 18.50
C SER A 239 11.30 2.67 17.23
N MET A 240 10.03 3.02 17.01
CA MET A 240 9.23 2.49 15.92
C MET A 240 9.64 3.08 14.56
N VAL A 241 9.70 2.23 13.54
CA VAL A 241 9.79 2.68 12.14
C VAL A 241 8.40 3.07 11.66
N THR A 242 8.18 4.38 11.51
CA THR A 242 6.90 4.98 11.17
C THR A 242 6.61 4.96 9.67
N ASP A 243 7.63 5.15 8.84
CA ASP A 243 7.47 5.20 7.38
C ASP A 243 8.68 4.63 6.64
N VAL A 244 8.45 4.17 5.42
CA VAL A 244 9.48 3.57 4.55
C VAL A 244 9.29 3.98 3.09
N VAL A 245 10.40 4.20 2.38
CA VAL A 245 10.37 4.50 0.95
C VAL A 245 11.55 3.89 0.23
N TRP A 246 11.30 3.24 -0.91
CA TRP A 246 12.36 2.69 -1.74
C TRP A 246 13.06 3.80 -2.54
N ILE A 247 14.38 3.75 -2.58
CA ILE A 247 15.18 4.59 -3.46
C ILE A 247 14.93 4.14 -4.92
N PRO A 248 14.61 5.06 -5.84
CA PRO A 248 14.36 4.71 -7.24
C PRO A 248 15.52 3.93 -7.85
N SER A 249 15.21 2.84 -8.58
CA SER A 249 16.23 2.01 -9.25
C SER A 249 17.11 2.78 -10.22
N SER A 250 16.64 3.91 -10.76
CA SER A 250 17.41 4.80 -11.65
C SER A 250 18.63 5.44 -10.98
N VAL A 251 18.66 5.49 -9.64
CA VAL A 251 19.76 6.07 -8.85
C VAL A 251 20.62 4.98 -8.21
N MET A 252 20.16 3.72 -8.25
CA MET A 252 20.87 2.59 -7.66
C MET A 252 21.78 1.92 -8.69
N GLN A 253 22.86 1.28 -8.21
CA GLN A 253 23.65 0.38 -9.05
C GLN A 253 22.81 -0.83 -9.47
N ARG A 254 23.17 -1.45 -10.59
CA ARG A 254 22.48 -2.64 -11.10
C ARG A 254 22.45 -3.73 -10.02
N HIS A 255 21.28 -4.34 -9.81
CA HIS A 255 21.04 -5.36 -8.77
C HIS A 255 21.26 -4.88 -7.32
N GLN A 256 21.18 -3.58 -7.08
CA GLN A 256 21.17 -3.00 -5.74
C GLN A 256 19.83 -2.32 -5.47
N TYR A 257 19.36 -2.47 -4.24
CA TYR A 257 18.15 -1.83 -3.74
C TYR A 257 18.52 -0.92 -2.58
N GLY A 258 17.87 0.23 -2.51
CA GLY A 258 18.01 1.17 -1.42
C GLY A 258 16.66 1.40 -0.76
N LEU A 259 16.63 1.46 0.56
CA LEU A 259 15.42 1.73 1.34
C LEU A 259 15.73 2.82 2.35
N VAL A 260 14.89 3.83 2.45
CA VAL A 260 14.92 4.84 3.49
C VAL A 260 13.83 4.50 4.51
N ALA A 261 14.15 4.54 5.79
CA ALA A 261 13.18 4.37 6.86
C ALA A 261 13.25 5.54 7.84
N VAL A 262 12.08 5.97 8.32
CA VAL A 262 11.93 7.08 9.26
C VAL A 262 11.42 6.53 10.59
N GLN A 263 12.10 6.88 11.68
CA GLN A 263 11.69 6.51 13.02
C GLN A 263 10.83 7.59 13.69
N ASP A 264 10.06 7.19 14.69
CA ASP A 264 9.28 8.07 15.58
C ASP A 264 10.13 9.12 16.31
N THR A 265 11.42 8.84 16.53
CA THR A 265 12.41 9.77 17.07
C THR A 265 12.82 10.88 16.09
N GLY A 266 12.37 10.80 14.82
CA GLY A 266 12.81 11.67 13.72
C GLY A 266 14.12 11.22 13.06
N ALA A 267 14.73 10.13 13.52
CA ALA A 267 15.91 9.56 12.89
C ALA A 267 15.57 8.97 11.51
N VAL A 268 16.44 9.22 10.53
CA VAL A 268 16.31 8.69 9.17
C VAL A 268 17.48 7.75 8.88
N PHE A 269 17.16 6.51 8.52
CA PHE A 269 18.15 5.49 8.17
C PHE A 269 18.05 5.16 6.70
N VAL A 270 19.20 4.99 6.05
CA VAL A 270 19.31 4.54 4.67
C VAL A 270 19.95 3.16 4.66
N TYR A 271 19.22 2.21 4.11
CA TYR A 271 19.60 0.82 3.97
C TYR A 271 19.93 0.53 2.52
N THR A 272 20.97 -0.25 2.30
CA THR A 272 21.27 -0.79 0.97
C THR A 272 21.30 -2.30 1.03
N TYR A 273 20.62 -2.93 0.09
CA TYR A 273 20.52 -4.37 -0.03
C TYR A 273 21.01 -4.79 -1.42
N ARG A 274 21.87 -5.81 -1.46
CA ARG A 274 22.23 -6.52 -2.70
C ARG A 274 21.79 -7.97 -2.52
N PRO A 275 20.85 -8.47 -3.33
CA PRO A 275 20.56 -9.89 -3.37
C PRO A 275 21.83 -10.61 -3.84
N LEU A 276 22.46 -11.39 -2.96
CA LEU A 276 23.55 -12.28 -3.38
C LEU A 276 22.96 -13.33 -4.31
N ALA A 277 23.51 -13.47 -5.51
CA ALA A 277 23.01 -14.37 -6.54
C ALA A 277 23.08 -15.86 -6.14
N GLU A 278 23.80 -16.23 -5.08
CA GLU A 278 24.00 -17.61 -4.69
C GLU A 278 24.10 -17.74 -3.15
N HIS A 279 22.96 -17.80 -2.47
CA HIS A 279 22.86 -18.68 -1.30
C HIS A 279 21.72 -19.65 -1.56
N ILE A 280 22.12 -20.79 -2.12
CA ILE A 280 21.37 -22.03 -2.15
C ILE A 280 20.76 -22.22 -0.75
N TRP A 281 19.44 -22.20 -0.68
CA TRP A 281 18.67 -22.60 0.49
C TRP A 281 19.00 -24.06 0.82
N LYS A 282 20.07 -24.30 1.58
CA LYS A 282 20.12 -25.47 2.45
C LYS A 282 19.31 -25.11 3.67
N SER A 283 18.07 -25.60 3.69
CA SER A 283 17.35 -25.85 4.93
C SER A 283 18.30 -26.57 5.89
N THR A 284 18.84 -25.85 6.86
CA THR A 284 19.25 -26.43 8.14
C THR A 284 18.01 -26.54 8.99
N ASP A 285 17.14 -27.47 8.60
CA ASP A 285 16.19 -28.12 9.50
C ASP A 285 16.08 -29.60 9.09
N ARG A 286 17.19 -30.31 9.33
CA ARG A 286 17.12 -31.69 9.82
C ARG A 286 17.70 -31.67 11.21
N SER A 287 16.85 -31.38 12.20
CA SER A 287 17.02 -31.92 13.53
C SER A 287 17.28 -33.42 13.39
N GLN A 288 18.51 -33.84 13.63
CA GLN A 288 18.84 -35.22 13.89
C GLN A 288 17.98 -35.63 15.10
N TRP A 289 16.97 -36.46 14.85
CA TRP A 289 16.44 -37.33 15.88
C TRP A 289 17.50 -38.39 16.14
N SER A 290 18.45 -38.07 17.03
CA SER A 290 19.18 -39.10 17.76
C SER A 290 18.25 -39.57 18.87
N SER A 291 17.62 -40.73 18.66
CA SER A 291 17.05 -41.51 19.75
C SER A 291 18.14 -41.75 20.81
N PRO A 292 17.89 -41.47 22.10
CA PRO A 292 18.65 -42.13 23.15
C PRO A 292 18.09 -43.53 23.33
N ASP A 293 18.99 -44.52 23.24
CA ASP A 293 18.76 -45.87 23.72
C ASP A 293 18.34 -45.86 25.21
N LEU A 294 17.20 -46.51 25.49
CA LEU A 294 16.80 -47.31 26.66
C LEU A 294 15.28 -47.25 26.90
#